data_AF-A0A951W6T6-F1
#
_entry.id   AF-A0A951W6T6-F1
#
_cell.length_a   1.000
_cell.length_b   1.000
_cell.length_c   1.000
_cell.angle_alpha   90.00
_cell.angle_beta   90.00
_cell.angle_gamma   90.00
#
_symmetry.space_group_name_H-M   'P 1'
#
loop_
_entity.id
_entity.type
_entity.pdbx_description
1 polymer ?
#
loop_
_entity_poly.entity_id
_entity_poly.type
_entity_poly.pdbx_seq_one_letter_code
_entity_poly.pdbx_strand_id
1 'polypeptide(L)'
;MASKRELKKRINLMIYDVVDECFSIQLYNSKKEDVTDKFIDEAADFQDEIMAAIHKAKNKSEFRKIVEKVEDINEEWLERLNKLA
;
A
#
# COMPACT_ATOMS: atom_id res chain seq x y z
N MET A 1 -18.72 8.87 -9.93
CA MET A 1 -18.06 8.00 -8.93
C MET A 1 -16.91 8.73 -8.24
N ALA A 2 -17.21 9.74 -7.41
CA ALA A 2 -16.18 10.47 -6.68
C ALA A 2 -15.38 9.54 -5.74
N SER A 3 -16.04 8.53 -5.15
CA SER A 3 -15.43 7.60 -4.20
C SER A 3 -14.35 6.67 -4.79
N LYS A 4 -14.56 6.10 -5.98
CA LYS A 4 -13.55 5.21 -6.60
C LYS A 4 -12.28 5.99 -6.99
N ARG A 5 -12.45 7.19 -7.55
CA ARG A 5 -11.33 8.04 -7.93
C ARG A 5 -10.52 8.45 -6.71
N GLU A 6 -11.21 8.80 -5.62
CA GLU A 6 -10.55 9.20 -4.37
C GLU A 6 -9.82 8.03 -3.72
N LEU A 7 -10.44 6.84 -3.68
CA LEU A 7 -9.78 5.65 -3.15
C LEU A 7 -8.49 5.31 -3.91
N LYS A 8 -8.50 5.39 -5.24
CA LYS A 8 -7.29 5.16 -6.05
C LYS A 8 -6.17 6.14 -5.73
N LYS A 9 -6.50 7.42 -5.53
CA LYS A 9 -5.51 8.42 -5.11
C LYS A 9 -4.94 8.09 -3.74
N ARG A 10 -5.80 7.75 -2.78
CA ARG A 10 -5.38 7.35 -1.42
C ARG A 10 -4.43 6.15 -1.47
N ILE A 11 -4.75 5.13 -2.27
CA ILE A 11 -3.87 3.97 -2.46
C ILE A 11 -2.52 4.40 -3.04
N ASN A 12 -2.51 5.22 -4.09
CA ASN A 12 -1.24 5.67 -4.68
C ASN A 12 -0.38 6.45 -3.68
N LEU A 13 -0.98 7.35 -2.89
CA LEU A 13 -0.27 8.09 -1.85
C LEU A 13 0.31 7.13 -0.80
N MET A 14 -0.49 6.16 -0.35
CA MET A 14 -0.04 5.13 0.59
C MET A 14 1.14 4.31 0.05
N ILE A 15 1.12 3.90 -1.22
CA ILE A 15 2.27 3.20 -1.84
C ILE A 15 3.49 4.12 -1.85
N TYR A 16 3.33 5.39 -2.25
CA TYR A 16 4.44 6.32 -2.30
C TYR A 16 5.08 6.55 -0.93
N ASP A 17 4.27 6.71 0.12
CA ASP A 17 4.77 6.89 1.49
C ASP A 17 5.58 5.67 1.94
N VAL A 18 5.13 4.45 1.63
CA VAL A 18 5.86 3.21 1.96
C VAL A 18 7.18 3.12 1.22
N VAL A 19 7.17 3.41 -0.09
CA VAL A 19 8.37 3.36 -0.92
C VAL A 19 9.40 4.40 -0.48
N ASP A 20 8.96 5.63 -0.17
CA ASP A 20 9.84 6.71 0.31
C ASP A 20 10.47 6.38 1.66
N GLU A 21 9.69 5.82 2.60
CA GLU A 21 10.22 5.38 3.89
C GLU A 21 11.20 4.21 3.73
N CYS A 22 10.91 3.25 2.84
CA CYS A 22 11.84 2.16 2.53
C CYS A 22 13.18 2.69 2.00
N PHE A 23 13.17 3.64 1.06
CA PHE A 23 14.40 4.27 0.56
C PHE A 23 15.13 5.08 1.64
N SER A 24 14.38 5.77 2.52
CA SER A 24 14.97 6.48 3.66
C SER A 24 15.67 5.50 4.62
N ILE A 25 15.07 4.35 4.92
CA ILE A 25 15.68 3.29 5.74
C ILE A 25 16.96 2.75 5.08
N GLN A 26 16.93 2.50 3.76
CA GLN A 26 18.11 2.03 3.02
C GLN A 26 19.26 3.05 3.07
N LEU A 27 18.94 4.34 2.96
CA LEU A 27 19.91 5.43 3.01
C LEU A 27 20.66 5.48 4.35
N TYR A 28 19.96 5.24 5.46
CA TYR A 28 20.56 5.25 6.81
C TYR A 28 21.05 3.88 7.27
N ASN A 29 20.60 2.79 6.65
CA ASN A 29 20.95 1.42 7.02
C ASN A 29 20.92 0.46 5.82
N SER A 30 22.03 0.39 5.09
CA SER A 30 22.20 -0.47 3.91
C SER A 30 21.99 -1.97 4.17
N LYS A 31 22.06 -2.43 5.43
CA LYS A 31 21.77 -3.85 5.76
C LYS A 31 20.28 -4.20 5.62
N LYS A 32 19.40 -3.20 5.55
CA LYS A 32 17.96 -3.38 5.42
C LYS A 32 17.50 -3.37 3.94
N GLU A 33 18.41 -3.22 2.98
CA GLU A 33 18.13 -3.18 1.53
C GLU A 33 17.28 -4.38 1.07
N ASP A 34 17.72 -5.61 1.29
CA ASP A 34 16.96 -6.82 0.92
C ASP A 34 15.54 -6.88 1.50
N VAL A 35 15.32 -6.33 2.70
CA VAL A 35 14.02 -6.37 3.38
C VAL A 35 13.09 -5.27 2.88
N THR A 36 13.66 -4.11 2.57
CA THR A 36 12.94 -2.93 2.07
C THR A 36 12.61 -3.08 0.59
N ASP A 37 13.49 -3.67 -0.23
CA ASP A 37 13.20 -4.01 -1.64
C ASP A 37 12.03 -4.99 -1.74
N LYS A 38 12.03 -6.05 -0.93
CA LYS A 38 10.89 -6.98 -0.87
C LYS A 38 9.60 -6.28 -0.48
N PHE A 39 9.68 -5.30 0.42
CA PHE A 39 8.50 -4.57 0.83
C PHE A 39 8.00 -3.64 -0.28
N ILE A 40 8.89 -3.01 -1.04
CA ILE A 40 8.54 -2.24 -2.23
C ILE A 40 7.85 -3.14 -3.28
N ASP A 41 8.38 -4.33 -3.53
CA ASP A 41 7.78 -5.31 -4.44
C ASP A 41 6.38 -5.73 -3.97
N GLU A 42 6.23 -6.08 -2.68
CA GLU A 42 4.94 -6.41 -2.07
C GLU A 42 3.93 -5.25 -2.19
N ALA A 43 4.39 -4.01 -2.05
CA ALA A 43 3.55 -2.83 -2.18
C ALA A 43 3.07 -2.61 -3.62
N ALA A 44 3.94 -2.86 -4.61
CA ALA A 44 3.59 -2.82 -6.03
C ALA A 44 2.58 -3.92 -6.40
N ASP A 45 2.81 -5.15 -5.94
CA ASP A 45 1.88 -6.27 -6.16
C ASP A 45 0.50 -5.98 -5.55
N PHE A 46 0.47 -5.42 -4.34
CA PHE A 46 -0.78 -5.00 -3.71
C PHE A 46 -1.50 -3.90 -4.51
N GLN A 47 -0.76 -2.92 -5.04
CA GLN A 47 -1.32 -1.86 -5.86
C GLN A 47 -2.02 -2.44 -7.10
N ASP A 48 -1.37 -3.36 -7.80
CA ASP A 48 -1.95 -4.00 -8.98
C ASP A 48 -3.19 -4.83 -8.63
N GLU A 49 -3.13 -5.62 -7.54
CA GLU A 49 -4.25 -6.44 -7.07
C GLU A 49 -5.47 -5.55 -6.74
N ILE A 50 -5.26 -4.51 -5.94
CA ILE A 50 -6.35 -3.68 -5.42
C ILE A 50 -6.93 -2.78 -6.52
N MET A 51 -6.11 -2.30 -7.46
CA MET A 51 -6.59 -1.55 -8.62
C MET A 51 -7.48 -2.44 -9.50
N ALA A 52 -7.08 -3.69 -9.75
CA ALA A 52 -7.90 -4.66 -10.47
C ALA A 52 -9.22 -4.93 -9.74
N ALA A 53 -9.19 -5.05 -8.41
CA ALA A 53 -10.40 -5.24 -7.59
C ALA A 53 -11.36 -4.03 -7.69
N ILE A 54 -10.85 -2.80 -7.61
CA ILE A 54 -11.66 -1.57 -7.76
C ILE A 54 -12.35 -1.51 -9.13
N HIS A 55 -11.63 -1.92 -10.17
CA HIS A 55 -12.17 -2.00 -11.53
C HIS A 55 -13.28 -3.05 -11.64
N LYS A 56 -13.12 -4.22 -11.01
CA LYS A 56 -14.10 -5.31 -11.03
C LYS A 56 -15.31 -5.07 -10.13
N ALA A 57 -15.20 -4.25 -9.08
CA ALA A 57 -16.27 -4.01 -8.13
C ALA A 57 -17.52 -3.40 -8.77
N LYS A 58 -18.66 -4.11 -8.69
CA LYS A 58 -19.93 -3.73 -9.31
C LYS A 58 -20.94 -3.15 -8.31
N ASN A 59 -20.83 -3.53 -7.04
CA ASN A 59 -21.78 -3.11 -6.00
C ASN A 59 -21.09 -2.43 -4.80
N LYS A 60 -21.91 -1.79 -3.95
CA LYS A 60 -21.43 -1.05 -2.78
C LYS A 60 -20.78 -1.94 -1.72
N SER A 61 -21.21 -3.20 -1.60
CA SER A 61 -20.66 -4.15 -0.62
C SER A 61 -19.24 -4.57 -1.00
N GLU A 62 -19.01 -4.93 -2.26
CA GLU A 62 -17.68 -5.20 -2.82
C GLU A 62 -16.75 -4.00 -2.66
N PHE A 63 -17.24 -2.80 -2.97
CA PHE A 63 -16.45 -1.59 -2.80
C PHE A 63 -16.08 -1.33 -1.33
N ARG A 64 -17.00 -1.59 -0.39
CA ARG A 64 -16.72 -1.46 1.04
C ARG A 64 -15.65 -2.44 1.52
N LYS A 65 -15.70 -3.70 1.08
CA LYS A 65 -14.68 -4.70 1.40
C LYS A 65 -13.28 -4.30 0.90
N ILE A 66 -13.21 -3.65 -0.26
CA ILE A 66 -11.95 -3.12 -0.79
C ILE A 66 -11.42 -2.00 0.10
N VAL A 67 -12.29 -1.10 0.56
CA VAL A 67 -11.88 -0.01 1.48
C VAL A 67 -11.37 -0.59 2.80
N GLU A 68 -12.08 -1.54 3.38
CA GLU A 68 -11.67 -2.24 4.62
C GLU A 68 -10.31 -2.93 4.41
N LYS A 69 -10.11 -3.67 3.32
CA LYS A 69 -8.81 -4.28 2.98
C LYS A 69 -7.67 -3.26 2.87
N VAL A 70 -7.93 -2.08 2.29
CA VAL A 70 -6.91 -1.02 2.17
C VAL A 70 -6.58 -0.42 3.55
N GLU A 71 -7.56 -0.30 4.43
CA GLU A 71 -7.36 0.20 5.80
C GLU A 71 -6.55 -0.78 6.64
N ASP A 72 -6.89 -2.06 6.61
CA ASP A 72 -6.17 -3.11 7.34
C ASP A 72 -4.70 -3.19 6.89
N ILE A 73 -4.46 -3.20 5.58
CA ILE A 73 -3.08 -3.23 5.03
C ILE A 73 -2.29 -1.97 5.39
N ASN A 74 -2.94 -0.81 5.40
CA ASN A 74 -2.26 0.42 5.81
C ASN A 74 -1.79 0.35 7.27
N GLU A 75 -2.61 -0.17 8.18
CA GLU A 75 -2.23 -0.35 9.59
C GLU A 75 -1.08 -1.36 9.73
N GLU A 76 -1.18 -2.51 9.05
CA GLU A 76 -0.12 -3.54 9.06
C GLU A 76 1.22 -3.00 8.52
N TRP A 77 1.17 -2.21 7.44
CA TRP A 77 2.36 -1.63 6.83
C TRP A 77 3.00 -0.55 7.71
N LEU A 78 2.20 0.29 8.38
CA LEU A 78 2.72 1.25 9.35
C LEU A 78 3.41 0.55 10.52
N GLU A 79 2.84 -0.54 11.05
CA GLU A 79 3.51 -1.33 12.08
C GLU A 79 4.82 -1.96 11.60
N ARG A 80 4.84 -2.45 10.36
CA ARG A 80 6.05 -3.01 9.75
C ARG A 80 7.13 -1.94 9.59
N LEU A 81 6.79 -0.76 9.06
CA LEU A 81 7.72 0.37 8.94
C LEU A 81 8.28 0.79 10.30
N ASN A 82 7.43 0.91 11.33
CA ASN A 82 7.89 1.25 12.69
C ASN A 82 8.86 0.22 13.29
N LYS A 83 8.78 -1.06 12.90
CA LYS A 83 9.74 -2.10 13.30
C LYS A 83 11.01 -2.07 12.45
N LEU A 84 10.95 -1.49 11.26
CA LEU A 84 12.04 -1.35 10.30
C LEU A 84 12.79 -0.01 10.41
N ALA A 85 12.22 1.02 11.01
CA ALA A 85 12.94 2.22 11.43
C ALA A 85 13.86 1.87 12.62
#